data_AF-A0A4S8NME3-F1
#
_entry.id   AF-A0A4S8NME3-F1
#
_cell.length_a   1.000
_cell.length_b   1.000
_cell.length_c   1.000
_cell.angle_alpha   90.00
_cell.angle_beta   90.00
_cell.angle_gamma   90.00
#
_symmetry.space_group_name_H-M   'P 1'
#
loop_
_entity.id
_entity.type
_entity.pdbx_description
1 polymer ?
#
loop_
_entity_poly.entity_id
_entity_poly.type
_entity_poly.pdbx_seq_one_letter_code
_entity_poly.pdbx_strand_id
1 'polypeptide(L)'
;MQAEQRSRQSKSSPDKCDARDIASGDSCPPPWRIPLFRRTAFGLLAVLLAGITCVVTGSAAVAADRDCGDFSSQRAAQIFFLNNGGPQSDPHRLDSDGDGVVCESNPGPYYYGTSLPDAPTPQPQVAVVRSAVSLTVSPTTRIAGESFKIAVSVRPAISRRVVIERKVDGRWRSFASRTTATSGRTTATFRAPGVATAYRAVVKAVTKGNRKYSGASSQARSLRIQRQQVVLSFANYTVEAGEQARALVTMTPIRSGRPVALRTWSEGSWTTVATSVLNSYGRARFSLPAELGDTSYRAVVLAHRGAAAAQSSTRTVTGVDLTAPPVPTGLSAAPGDGTVQLTWIPVLSADLSHYQVLMRTADSGWTIAATTNSSSVQVSAPNGVPHWFTVASVDHDGNVSAMAAQVTATPLPAVAFAAG
;
A
#
# COMPACT_ATOMS: atom_id res chain seq x y z
N MET A 1 9.64 -29.44 -44.83
CA MET A 1 10.64 -28.35 -44.87
C MET A 1 9.98 -27.13 -44.25
N GLN A 2 10.41 -26.48 -43.19
CA GLN A 2 11.63 -26.51 -42.39
C GLN A 2 11.24 -26.42 -40.90
N ALA A 3 12.04 -27.05 -40.05
CA ALA A 3 12.03 -26.90 -38.61
C ALA A 3 13.17 -25.95 -38.24
N GLU A 4 12.94 -24.96 -37.38
CA GLU A 4 14.04 -24.12 -36.87
C GLU A 4 13.96 -23.90 -35.36
N GLN A 5 15.16 -23.83 -34.80
CA GLN A 5 15.56 -24.26 -33.47
C GLN A 5 15.16 -23.30 -32.33
N ARG A 6 14.92 -23.90 -31.16
CA ARG A 6 14.82 -23.22 -29.86
C ARG A 6 16.19 -22.76 -29.38
N SER A 7 16.35 -21.45 -29.14
CA SER A 7 17.41 -20.90 -28.28
C SER A 7 16.82 -20.59 -26.90
N ARG A 8 17.40 -21.22 -25.87
CA ARG A 8 17.13 -20.96 -24.44
C ARG A 8 18.21 -20.01 -23.92
N GLN A 9 17.85 -18.81 -23.49
CA GLN A 9 18.72 -17.99 -22.63
C GLN A 9 18.18 -18.00 -21.20
N SER A 10 19.02 -18.52 -20.31
CA SER A 10 18.84 -18.62 -18.86
C SER A 10 19.44 -17.40 -18.17
N LYS A 11 18.69 -16.87 -17.20
CA LYS A 11 19.12 -15.91 -16.17
C LYS A 11 20.35 -16.41 -15.41
N SER A 12 21.25 -15.50 -15.02
CA SER A 12 22.10 -15.65 -13.83
C SER A 12 22.10 -14.35 -13.01
N SER A 13 21.87 -14.54 -11.71
CA SER A 13 21.80 -13.55 -10.64
C SER A 13 23.19 -13.46 -9.98
N PRO A 14 23.64 -12.29 -9.50
CA PRO A 14 24.93 -12.15 -8.84
C PRO A 14 24.80 -12.61 -7.40
N ASP A 15 25.58 -13.59 -6.98
CA ASP A 15 26.00 -13.88 -5.60
C ASP A 15 26.65 -15.28 -5.56
N LYS A 16 27.90 -15.38 -6.03
CA LYS A 16 28.86 -16.43 -5.69
C LYS A 16 30.21 -16.12 -6.33
N CYS A 17 31.22 -15.89 -5.50
CA CYS A 17 32.61 -15.97 -5.94
C CYS A 17 32.98 -17.46 -5.96
N ASP A 18 33.16 -18.02 -7.16
CA ASP A 18 33.67 -19.38 -7.35
C ASP A 18 35.21 -19.37 -7.41
N ALA A 19 35.81 -20.41 -6.85
CA ALA A 19 37.26 -20.60 -6.76
C ALA A 19 37.83 -21.05 -8.11
N ARG A 20 38.10 -20.09 -9.00
CA ARG A 20 39.00 -20.16 -10.16
C ARG A 20 39.14 -18.74 -10.68
N ASP A 21 40.20 -18.05 -10.26
CA ASP A 21 40.87 -16.91 -10.92
C ASP A 21 41.68 -16.14 -9.86
N ILE A 22 42.96 -16.47 -9.75
CA ILE A 22 43.95 -15.73 -8.94
C ILE A 22 45.07 -15.32 -9.90
N ALA A 23 44.92 -14.16 -10.55
CA ALA A 23 46.00 -13.53 -11.32
C ALA A 23 45.71 -12.03 -11.59
N SER A 24 45.70 -11.23 -10.53
CA SER A 24 45.96 -9.78 -10.59
C SER A 24 45.81 -9.23 -9.17
N GLY A 25 46.94 -8.89 -8.54
CA GLY A 25 46.96 -8.31 -7.21
C GLY A 25 46.23 -6.98 -7.19
N ASP A 26 45.19 -6.90 -6.37
CA ASP A 26 44.99 -5.83 -5.39
C ASP A 26 43.83 -6.20 -4.42
N SER A 27 44.22 -6.40 -3.15
CA SER A 27 43.47 -6.25 -1.88
C SER A 27 42.02 -6.78 -1.75
N CYS A 28 41.88 -7.96 -1.12
CA CYS A 28 40.68 -8.36 -0.38
C CYS A 28 41.04 -8.50 1.13
N PRO A 29 40.34 -7.83 2.06
CA PRO A 29 40.71 -7.82 3.48
C PRO A 29 40.32 -9.14 4.21
N PRO A 30 41.11 -9.60 5.19
CA PRO A 30 40.87 -10.88 5.86
C PRO A 30 39.76 -10.78 6.93
N PRO A 31 38.85 -11.77 7.06
CA PRO A 31 37.97 -11.85 8.21
C PRO A 31 38.69 -12.44 9.42
N TRP A 32 38.80 -11.63 10.48
CA TRP A 32 39.42 -12.02 11.74
C TRP A 32 38.47 -12.89 12.58
N ARG A 33 38.91 -14.13 12.75
CA ARG A 33 38.96 -14.94 13.99
C ARG A 33 38.02 -14.54 15.14
N ILE A 34 37.17 -15.52 15.45
CA ILE A 34 36.39 -15.71 16.68
C ILE A 34 37.32 -15.71 17.92
N PRO A 35 37.05 -14.91 18.97
CA PRO A 35 37.76 -15.05 20.24
C PRO A 35 37.16 -16.21 21.05
N LEU A 36 37.96 -17.27 21.21
CA LEU A 36 37.81 -18.27 22.25
C LEU A 36 38.04 -17.61 23.61
N PHE A 37 37.10 -17.79 24.54
CA PHE A 37 37.25 -17.37 25.93
C PHE A 37 38.43 -18.12 26.56
N ARG A 38 39.48 -17.35 26.87
CA ARG A 38 40.68 -17.78 27.60
C ARG A 38 40.29 -18.30 28.98
N ARG A 39 40.58 -19.58 29.23
CA ARG A 39 40.82 -20.12 30.57
C ARG A 39 42.21 -19.64 31.02
N THR A 40 42.27 -18.80 32.03
CA THR A 40 43.53 -18.41 32.68
C THR A 40 43.99 -19.55 33.58
N ALA A 41 45.08 -20.20 33.17
CA ALA A 41 45.97 -20.96 34.04
C ALA A 41 46.96 -19.98 34.68
N PHE A 42 47.11 -20.05 36.00
CA PHE A 42 48.17 -19.36 36.75
C PHE A 42 48.97 -20.39 37.53
N GLY A 43 50.29 -20.39 37.30
CA GLY A 43 51.31 -20.48 38.35
C GLY A 43 51.60 -21.84 38.97
N LEU A 44 52.63 -22.50 38.42
CA LEU A 44 53.52 -23.42 39.15
C LEU A 44 54.29 -22.66 40.26
N LEU A 45 54.31 -23.19 41.49
CA LEU A 45 55.42 -23.02 42.43
C LEU A 45 55.64 -24.32 43.23
N ALA A 46 56.90 -24.56 43.56
CA ALA A 46 57.52 -25.86 43.78
C ALA A 46 57.35 -26.49 45.18
N VAL A 47 57.35 -27.84 45.16
CA VAL A 47 58.03 -28.81 46.03
C VAL A 47 58.37 -28.41 47.48
N LEU A 48 57.80 -29.16 48.44
CA LEU A 48 58.55 -29.71 49.59
C LEU A 48 57.81 -30.94 50.16
N LEU A 49 58.48 -32.09 50.14
CA LEU A 49 58.07 -33.33 50.80
C LEU A 49 58.22 -33.17 52.33
N ALA A 50 57.16 -33.49 53.08
CA ALA A 50 57.27 -33.99 54.45
C ALA A 50 56.04 -34.86 54.77
N GLY A 51 56.24 -36.15 54.96
CA GLY A 51 55.20 -37.10 55.33
C GLY A 51 54.79 -36.93 56.79
N ILE A 52 53.48 -36.84 57.04
CA ILE A 52 52.88 -37.03 58.36
C ILE A 52 51.54 -37.74 58.16
N THR A 53 51.46 -38.99 58.64
CA THR A 53 50.23 -39.74 58.84
C THR A 53 49.36 -39.03 59.88
N CYS A 54 48.17 -38.56 59.49
CA CYS A 54 47.17 -38.06 60.43
C CYS A 54 45.90 -38.91 60.35
N VAL A 55 45.61 -39.56 61.47
CA VAL A 55 44.45 -40.40 61.76
C VAL A 55 43.17 -39.61 61.53
N VAL A 56 42.17 -40.21 60.87
CA VAL A 56 40.80 -39.68 60.80
C VAL A 56 40.19 -39.79 62.19
N THR A 57 40.26 -38.72 62.98
CA THR A 57 39.41 -38.56 64.15
C THR A 57 38.07 -38.00 63.69
N GLY A 58 37.06 -38.88 63.67
CA GLY A 58 35.67 -38.41 63.63
C GLY A 58 35.42 -37.55 64.87
N SER A 59 35.18 -36.26 64.67
CA SER A 59 34.72 -35.39 65.75
C SER A 59 33.27 -35.76 66.03
N ALA A 60 33.02 -36.44 67.15
CA ALA A 60 31.69 -36.49 67.75
C ALA A 60 31.34 -35.08 68.21
N ALA A 61 30.38 -34.44 67.55
CA ALA A 61 29.79 -33.20 68.03
C ALA A 61 29.03 -33.52 69.32
N VAL A 62 29.48 -32.96 70.45
CA VAL A 62 28.69 -32.93 71.69
C VAL A 62 27.47 -32.07 71.38
N ALA A 63 26.26 -32.63 71.37
CA ALA A 63 25.04 -31.87 71.21
C ALA A 63 24.97 -30.85 72.35
N ALA A 64 25.03 -29.56 72.03
CA ALA A 64 24.86 -28.51 73.02
C ALA A 64 23.48 -28.64 73.66
N ASP A 65 23.42 -28.52 74.99
CA ASP A 65 22.17 -28.49 75.72
C ASP A 65 21.30 -27.31 75.25
N ARG A 66 19.98 -27.47 75.24
CA ARG A 66 19.04 -26.50 74.68
C ARG A 66 17.95 -26.23 75.68
N ASP A 67 17.74 -24.96 75.98
CA ASP A 67 16.71 -24.50 76.90
C ASP A 67 15.53 -23.87 76.14
N CYS A 68 14.39 -23.69 76.82
CA CYS A 68 13.21 -23.07 76.20
C CYS A 68 13.47 -21.68 75.59
N GLY A 69 14.40 -20.91 76.15
CA GLY A 69 14.80 -19.59 75.63
C GLY A 69 15.48 -19.63 74.26
N ASP A 70 15.98 -20.79 73.82
CA ASP A 70 16.64 -20.96 72.52
C ASP A 70 15.66 -21.03 71.35
N PHE A 71 14.36 -21.18 71.62
CA PHE A 71 13.35 -21.39 70.60
C PHE A 71 12.45 -20.17 70.46
N SER A 72 12.32 -19.68 69.22
CA SER A 72 11.47 -18.52 68.91
C SER A 72 9.97 -18.80 68.97
N SER A 73 9.55 -20.05 69.20
CA SER A 73 8.14 -20.43 69.37
C SER A 73 7.98 -21.75 70.11
N GLN A 74 6.85 -21.97 70.78
CA GLN A 74 6.54 -23.22 71.47
C GLN A 74 6.56 -24.41 70.49
N ARG A 75 6.00 -24.27 69.29
CA ARG A 75 6.06 -25.32 68.26
C ARG A 75 7.49 -25.67 67.87
N ALA A 76 8.40 -24.71 67.76
CA ALA A 76 9.80 -25.01 67.41
C ALA A 76 10.48 -25.85 68.51
N ALA A 77 10.26 -25.50 69.78
CA ALA A 77 10.73 -26.28 70.91
C ALA A 77 10.12 -27.69 70.92
N GLN A 78 8.80 -27.80 70.71
CA GLN A 78 8.12 -29.10 70.64
C GLN A 78 8.69 -30.02 69.57
N ILE A 79 8.94 -29.50 68.37
CA ILE A 79 9.50 -30.30 67.27
C ILE A 79 10.95 -30.71 67.57
N PHE A 80 11.72 -29.84 68.21
CA PHE A 80 13.07 -30.19 68.62
C PHE A 80 13.06 -31.30 69.67
N PHE A 81 12.24 -31.18 70.70
CA PHE A 81 12.04 -32.21 71.74
C PHE A 81 11.70 -33.57 71.14
N LEU A 82 10.69 -33.62 70.26
CA LEU A 82 10.25 -34.86 69.61
C LEU A 82 11.31 -35.49 68.68
N ASN A 83 12.15 -34.67 68.02
CA ASN A 83 13.24 -35.18 67.18
C ASN A 83 14.42 -35.76 67.99
N ASN A 84 14.57 -35.34 69.25
CA ASN A 84 15.68 -35.75 70.11
C ASN A 84 15.28 -36.85 71.12
N GLY A 85 14.16 -37.54 70.87
CA GLY A 85 13.73 -38.70 71.64
C GLY A 85 12.49 -38.47 72.52
N GLY A 86 11.97 -37.24 72.59
CA GLY A 86 10.73 -36.96 73.30
C GLY A 86 9.53 -37.70 72.68
N PRO A 87 8.55 -38.15 73.47
CA PRO A 87 8.43 -38.02 74.94
C PRO A 87 9.13 -39.14 75.72
N GLN A 88 9.80 -40.07 75.05
CA GLN A 88 10.43 -41.24 75.71
C GLN A 88 11.78 -40.90 76.35
N SER A 89 12.42 -39.83 75.89
CA SER A 89 13.69 -39.33 76.40
C SER A 89 13.69 -37.81 76.33
N ASP A 90 14.09 -37.16 77.42
CA ASP A 90 14.28 -35.71 77.48
C ASP A 90 15.74 -35.36 77.80
N PRO A 91 16.68 -35.54 76.84
CA PRO A 91 18.10 -35.26 77.08
C PRO A 91 18.39 -33.78 77.38
N HIS A 92 17.48 -32.89 76.94
CA HIS A 92 17.60 -31.44 77.05
C HIS A 92 16.76 -30.84 78.18
N ARG A 93 16.10 -31.69 78.97
CA ARG A 93 15.29 -31.28 80.14
C ARG A 93 14.24 -30.20 79.81
N LEU A 94 13.69 -30.27 78.60
CA LEU A 94 12.72 -29.32 78.08
C LEU A 94 11.29 -29.60 78.58
N ASP A 95 11.03 -30.83 79.03
CA ASP A 95 9.74 -31.34 79.54
C ASP A 95 9.83 -31.59 81.05
N SER A 96 9.86 -30.51 81.84
CA SER A 96 10.10 -30.60 83.29
C SER A 96 8.95 -31.25 84.07
N ASP A 97 7.72 -31.20 83.56
CA ASP A 97 6.51 -31.77 84.15
C ASP A 97 6.13 -33.13 83.57
N GLY A 98 6.78 -33.55 82.48
CA GLY A 98 6.73 -34.91 81.95
C GLY A 98 5.41 -35.24 81.26
N ASP A 99 4.69 -34.22 80.79
CA ASP A 99 3.40 -34.38 80.11
C ASP A 99 3.54 -34.57 78.59
N GLY A 100 4.78 -34.46 78.08
CA GLY A 100 5.13 -34.60 76.67
C GLY A 100 5.03 -33.31 75.88
N VAL A 101 4.80 -32.15 76.52
CA VAL A 101 4.71 -30.83 75.89
C VAL A 101 5.75 -29.89 76.51
N VAL A 102 6.62 -29.34 75.66
CA VAL A 102 7.71 -28.47 76.13
C VAL A 102 7.44 -27.00 75.90
N CYS A 103 8.02 -26.18 76.78
CA CYS A 103 8.14 -24.73 76.63
C CYS A 103 6.81 -24.01 76.35
N GLU A 104 5.74 -24.37 77.07
CA GLU A 104 4.38 -23.86 76.87
C GLU A 104 4.26 -22.33 76.98
N SER A 105 5.19 -21.69 77.68
CA SER A 105 5.28 -20.24 77.86
C SER A 105 5.84 -19.48 76.66
N ASN A 106 6.43 -20.18 75.67
CA ASN A 106 6.96 -19.56 74.45
C ASN A 106 5.82 -19.10 73.52
N PRO A 107 6.04 -18.05 72.70
CA PRO A 107 5.01 -17.54 71.82
C PRO A 107 4.60 -18.57 70.75
N GLY A 108 3.37 -18.42 70.23
CA GLY A 108 2.89 -19.22 69.12
C GLY A 108 3.75 -19.07 67.84
N PRO A 109 3.63 -19.99 66.87
CA PRO A 109 2.64 -21.06 66.79
C PRO A 109 2.84 -22.15 67.84
N TYR A 110 1.74 -22.75 68.30
CA TYR A 110 1.74 -23.84 69.28
C TYR A 110 1.58 -25.20 68.59
N TYR A 111 2.15 -26.24 69.19
CA TYR A 111 1.96 -27.65 68.84
C TYR A 111 2.03 -28.47 70.13
N TYR A 112 0.93 -29.12 70.48
CA TYR A 112 0.78 -29.93 71.71
C TYR A 112 0.83 -31.44 71.42
N GLY A 113 1.37 -31.83 70.26
CA GLY A 113 1.48 -33.22 69.88
C GLY A 113 2.67 -33.88 70.58
N THR A 114 2.47 -35.10 71.07
CA THR A 114 3.51 -35.96 71.67
C THR A 114 4.19 -36.88 70.64
N SER A 115 4.01 -36.60 69.36
CA SER A 115 4.70 -37.24 68.24
C SER A 115 5.02 -36.19 67.19
N LEU A 116 6.02 -36.42 66.33
CA LEU A 116 6.34 -35.48 65.25
C LEU A 116 5.08 -35.27 64.38
N PRO A 117 4.72 -34.02 64.04
CA PRO A 117 3.62 -33.78 63.13
C PRO A 117 3.94 -34.46 61.81
N ASP A 118 2.94 -35.10 61.21
CA ASP A 118 3.04 -35.60 59.85
C ASP A 118 3.69 -34.52 58.97
N ALA A 119 4.67 -34.93 58.17
CA ALA A 119 5.34 -34.03 57.24
C ALA A 119 4.26 -33.23 56.49
N PRO A 120 4.40 -31.89 56.36
CA PRO A 120 3.40 -31.09 55.67
C PRO A 120 3.14 -31.74 54.32
N THR A 121 1.90 -32.17 54.09
CA THR A 121 1.52 -32.87 52.86
C THR A 121 2.01 -32.01 51.71
N PRO A 122 2.82 -32.53 50.76
CA PRO A 122 3.33 -31.71 49.67
C PRO A 122 2.15 -31.01 49.02
N GLN A 123 2.11 -29.69 49.10
CA GLN A 123 1.06 -28.91 48.43
C GLN A 123 1.02 -29.40 46.98
N PRO A 124 -0.17 -29.75 46.43
CA PRO A 124 -0.25 -30.36 45.11
C PRO A 124 0.46 -29.45 44.11
N GLN A 125 1.60 -29.93 43.59
CA GLN A 125 2.39 -29.17 42.63
C GLN A 125 1.54 -29.00 41.38
N VAL A 126 0.99 -27.80 41.18
CA VAL A 126 0.13 -27.50 40.04
C VAL A 126 0.93 -27.72 38.75
N ALA A 127 0.59 -28.76 38.01
CA ALA A 127 1.33 -29.14 36.81
C ALA A 127 1.27 -28.01 35.76
N VAL A 128 2.44 -27.50 35.37
CA VAL A 128 2.53 -26.41 34.38
C VAL A 128 2.46 -26.97 32.96
N VAL A 129 1.42 -26.57 32.22
CA VAL A 129 1.21 -26.97 30.82
C VAL A 129 1.63 -25.82 29.90
N ARG A 130 2.61 -26.06 29.04
CA ARG A 130 3.09 -25.05 28.08
C ARG A 130 2.02 -24.78 27.02
N SER A 131 1.67 -23.51 26.86
CA SER A 131 0.75 -23.05 25.81
C SER A 131 1.52 -22.64 24.56
N ALA A 132 0.96 -22.93 23.39
CA ALA A 132 1.45 -22.45 22.09
C ALA A 132 0.33 -21.70 21.37
N VAL A 133 0.66 -20.58 20.73
CA VAL A 133 -0.31 -19.74 20.02
C VAL A 133 0.14 -19.51 18.59
N SER A 134 -0.77 -19.70 17.63
CA SER A 134 -0.58 -19.30 16.24
C SER A 134 -1.63 -18.29 15.82
N LEU A 135 -1.24 -17.38 14.93
CA LEU A 135 -2.12 -16.37 14.33
C LEU A 135 -1.91 -16.39 12.82
N THR A 136 -3.02 -16.29 12.07
CA THR A 136 -3.00 -16.06 10.63
C THR A 136 -3.75 -14.78 10.29
N VAL A 137 -3.29 -14.10 9.24
CA VAL A 137 -3.95 -12.94 8.63
C VAL A 137 -4.30 -13.36 7.21
N SER A 138 -5.58 -13.36 6.86
CA SER A 138 -6.02 -13.79 5.54
C SER A 138 -7.11 -12.88 4.95
N PRO A 139 -6.95 -12.47 3.69
CA PRO A 139 -5.70 -12.46 2.91
C PRO A 139 -4.64 -11.52 3.48
N THR A 140 -3.40 -11.69 3.03
CA THR A 140 -2.23 -10.94 3.51
C THR A 140 -2.04 -9.57 2.84
N THR A 141 -2.81 -9.28 1.79
CA THR A 141 -2.79 -8.01 1.05
C THR A 141 -4.21 -7.47 0.85
N ARG A 142 -4.39 -6.17 1.13
CA ARG A 142 -5.68 -5.47 1.01
C ARG A 142 -5.53 -4.02 0.59
N ILE A 143 -6.55 -3.44 -0.05
CA ILE A 143 -6.72 -1.98 -0.10
C ILE A 143 -7.22 -1.52 1.27
N ALA A 144 -6.81 -0.32 1.70
CA ALA A 144 -7.30 0.29 2.93
C ALA A 144 -8.85 0.30 2.97
N GLY A 145 -9.41 -0.07 4.13
CA GLY A 145 -10.85 -0.22 4.37
C GLY A 145 -11.46 -1.56 3.95
N GLU A 146 -10.77 -2.39 3.16
CA GLU A 146 -11.28 -3.73 2.83
C GLU A 146 -11.28 -4.65 4.05
N SER A 147 -12.12 -5.69 4.01
CA SER A 147 -12.17 -6.68 5.09
C SER A 147 -11.04 -7.71 4.99
N PHE A 148 -10.46 -8.07 6.12
CA PHE A 148 -9.55 -9.19 6.28
C PHE A 148 -9.89 -9.98 7.55
N LYS A 149 -9.44 -11.23 7.62
CA LYS A 149 -9.70 -12.17 8.71
C LYS A 149 -8.43 -12.40 9.52
N ILE A 150 -8.57 -12.44 10.83
CA ILE A 150 -7.56 -12.97 11.74
C ILE A 150 -8.11 -14.24 12.36
N ALA A 151 -7.37 -15.34 12.25
CA ALA A 151 -7.66 -16.58 12.96
C ALA A 151 -6.55 -16.87 13.96
N VAL A 152 -6.93 -17.31 15.16
CA VAL A 152 -6.01 -17.67 16.24
C VAL A 152 -6.29 -19.09 16.68
N SER A 153 -5.23 -19.87 16.89
CA SER A 153 -5.28 -21.19 17.52
C SER A 153 -4.38 -21.20 18.75
N VAL A 154 -4.91 -21.70 19.86
CA VAL A 154 -4.20 -21.91 21.12
C VAL A 154 -4.16 -23.41 21.39
N ARG A 155 -2.98 -23.93 21.72
CA ARG A 155 -2.77 -25.33 22.15
C ARG A 155 -2.19 -25.35 23.56
N PRO A 156 -2.57 -26.31 24.41
CA PRO A 156 -3.63 -27.32 24.19
C PRO A 156 -5.02 -26.67 24.04
N ALA A 157 -5.94 -27.41 23.42
CA ALA A 157 -7.28 -26.92 23.09
C ALA A 157 -8.12 -26.70 24.35
N ILE A 158 -8.14 -25.46 24.82
CA ILE A 158 -8.97 -25.01 25.93
C ILE A 158 -9.52 -23.61 25.62
N SER A 159 -10.67 -23.28 26.20
CA SER A 159 -11.21 -21.93 26.10
C SER A 159 -10.32 -20.94 26.88
N ARG A 160 -9.83 -19.91 26.19
CA ARG A 160 -8.83 -18.94 26.67
C ARG A 160 -9.16 -17.55 26.14
N ARG A 161 -9.02 -16.53 26.99
CA ARG A 161 -8.99 -15.14 26.54
C ARG A 161 -7.69 -14.90 25.77
N VAL A 162 -7.83 -14.45 24.53
CA VAL A 162 -6.77 -14.05 23.60
C VAL A 162 -6.88 -12.55 23.37
N VAL A 163 -5.77 -11.84 23.55
CA VAL A 163 -5.62 -10.45 23.12
C VAL A 163 -4.89 -10.45 21.78
N ILE A 164 -5.54 -9.91 20.75
CA ILE A 164 -4.89 -9.59 19.48
C ILE A 164 -4.28 -8.20 19.66
N GLU A 165 -2.98 -8.10 19.46
CA GLU A 165 -2.23 -6.85 19.48
C GLU A 165 -1.85 -6.45 18.05
N ARG A 166 -1.81 -5.15 17.79
CA ARG A 166 -1.29 -4.56 16.55
C ARG A 166 -0.04 -3.73 16.83
N LYS A 167 0.89 -3.68 15.89
CA LYS A 167 2.11 -2.87 16.00
C LYS A 167 1.83 -1.45 15.50
N VAL A 168 2.00 -0.45 16.38
CA VAL A 168 1.83 0.98 16.11
C VAL A 168 3.10 1.69 16.58
N ASP A 169 3.79 2.40 15.69
CA ASP A 169 5.04 3.13 15.99
C ASP A 169 6.08 2.27 16.72
N GLY A 170 6.29 1.06 16.21
CA GLY A 170 7.23 0.09 16.80
C GLY A 170 6.71 -0.64 18.05
N ARG A 171 5.64 -0.17 18.70
CA ARG A 171 5.11 -0.73 19.96
C ARG A 171 3.87 -1.58 19.73
N TRP A 172 3.71 -2.64 20.53
CA TRP A 172 2.51 -3.46 20.52
C TRP A 172 1.41 -2.81 21.35
N ARG A 173 0.21 -2.69 20.77
CA ARG A 173 -0.98 -2.16 21.45
C ARG A 173 -2.14 -3.14 21.29
N SER A 174 -2.94 -3.28 22.34
CA SER A 174 -4.20 -4.04 22.29
C SER A 174 -5.07 -3.54 21.14
N PHE A 175 -5.48 -4.47 20.27
CA PHE A 175 -6.33 -4.18 19.12
C PHE A 175 -7.72 -4.80 19.29
N ALA A 176 -7.79 -6.05 19.75
CA ALA A 176 -9.04 -6.73 20.05
C ALA A 176 -8.82 -7.79 21.13
N SER A 177 -9.87 -8.17 21.85
CA SER A 177 -9.85 -9.28 22.81
C SER A 177 -10.98 -10.24 22.47
N ARG A 178 -10.70 -11.55 22.45
CA ARG A 178 -11.69 -12.60 22.20
C ARG A 178 -11.46 -13.81 23.09
N THR A 179 -12.45 -14.68 23.18
CA THR A 179 -12.32 -15.97 23.86
C THR A 179 -12.30 -17.07 22.81
N THR A 180 -11.38 -18.01 22.93
CA THR A 180 -11.37 -19.20 22.07
C THR A 180 -12.51 -20.13 22.43
N ALA A 181 -13.04 -20.82 21.42
CA ALA A 181 -13.90 -21.97 21.63
C ALA A 181 -13.15 -23.05 22.43
N THR A 182 -13.87 -24.08 22.89
CA THR A 182 -13.29 -25.27 23.54
C THR A 182 -12.22 -25.94 22.67
N SER A 183 -12.34 -25.85 21.35
CA SER A 183 -11.33 -26.29 20.38
C SER A 183 -10.01 -25.49 20.38
N GLY A 184 -9.90 -24.44 21.20
CA GLY A 184 -8.75 -23.54 21.24
C GLY A 184 -8.69 -22.54 20.08
N ARG A 185 -9.73 -22.43 19.25
CA ARG A 185 -9.75 -21.58 18.06
C ARG A 185 -10.69 -20.39 18.20
N THR A 186 -10.34 -19.26 17.58
CA THR A 186 -11.23 -18.11 17.37
C THR A 186 -10.89 -17.42 16.05
N THR A 187 -11.87 -16.79 15.41
CA THR A 187 -11.72 -16.10 14.14
C THR A 187 -12.54 -14.82 14.15
N ALA A 188 -12.02 -13.75 13.55
CA ALA A 188 -12.75 -12.50 13.40
C ALA A 188 -12.35 -11.72 12.15
N THR A 189 -13.30 -10.93 11.65
CA THR A 189 -13.11 -10.05 10.50
C THR A 189 -12.88 -8.61 10.97
N PHE A 190 -11.94 -7.93 10.34
CA PHE A 190 -11.52 -6.55 10.64
C PHE A 190 -11.37 -5.75 9.34
N ARG A 191 -11.28 -4.43 9.46
CA ARG A 191 -11.04 -3.50 8.34
C ARG A 191 -9.56 -3.20 8.21
N ALA A 192 -9.04 -3.26 6.99
CA ALA A 192 -7.64 -3.00 6.67
C ALA A 192 -7.28 -1.54 6.98
N PRO A 193 -6.19 -1.27 7.72
CA PRO A 193 -5.72 0.08 8.00
C PRO A 193 -5.16 0.78 6.74
N GLY A 194 -4.83 2.07 6.85
CA GLY A 194 -4.20 2.84 5.77
C GLY A 194 -2.73 2.49 5.53
N VAL A 195 -2.06 1.85 6.49
CA VAL A 195 -0.63 1.51 6.44
C VAL A 195 -0.39 0.04 6.76
N ALA A 196 0.67 -0.55 6.22
CA ALA A 196 1.03 -1.94 6.50
C ALA A 196 1.21 -2.14 8.02
N THR A 197 0.55 -3.16 8.57
CA THR A 197 0.46 -3.35 10.03
C THR A 197 0.69 -4.81 10.40
N ALA A 198 1.51 -5.04 11.43
CA ALA A 198 1.76 -6.36 12.00
C ALA A 198 0.82 -6.66 13.17
N TYR A 199 0.37 -7.92 13.26
CA TYR A 199 -0.51 -8.43 14.31
C TYR A 199 0.12 -9.63 15.01
N ARG A 200 -0.12 -9.77 16.31
CA ARG A 200 0.19 -10.98 17.09
C ARG A 200 -0.94 -11.29 18.07
N ALA A 201 -1.04 -12.55 18.48
CA ALA A 201 -1.96 -13.00 19.52
C ALA A 201 -1.17 -13.27 20.82
N VAL A 202 -1.72 -12.85 21.95
CA VAL A 202 -1.15 -13.05 23.28
C VAL A 202 -2.22 -13.68 24.19
N VAL A 203 -1.82 -14.73 24.90
CA VAL A 203 -2.60 -15.31 26.00
C VAL A 203 -1.83 -15.15 27.30
N LYS A 204 -2.49 -14.67 28.35
CA LYS A 204 -1.94 -14.66 29.71
C LYS A 204 -2.05 -16.04 30.34
N ALA A 205 -1.18 -16.37 31.29
CA ALA A 205 -1.26 -17.63 32.04
C ALA A 205 -2.60 -17.74 32.79
N VAL A 206 -3.15 -18.94 32.89
CA VAL A 206 -4.36 -19.22 33.71
C VAL A 206 -4.24 -20.57 34.39
N THR A 207 -4.88 -20.72 35.55
CA THR A 207 -5.04 -22.01 36.24
C THR A 207 -6.45 -22.52 35.98
N LYS A 208 -6.58 -23.79 35.60
CA LYS A 208 -7.87 -24.48 35.45
C LYS A 208 -7.76 -25.87 36.07
N GLY A 209 -8.57 -26.13 37.10
CA GLY A 209 -8.38 -27.31 37.95
C GLY A 209 -6.96 -27.34 38.53
N ASN A 210 -6.33 -28.51 38.55
CA ASN A 210 -4.98 -28.69 39.07
C ASN A 210 -3.85 -28.43 38.04
N ARG A 211 -4.15 -27.69 36.94
CA ARG A 211 -3.18 -27.40 35.86
C ARG A 211 -3.02 -25.90 35.64
N LYS A 212 -1.77 -25.44 35.57
CA LYS A 212 -1.40 -24.06 35.25
C LYS A 212 -0.95 -23.99 33.81
N TYR A 213 -1.77 -23.40 32.96
CA TYR A 213 -1.47 -23.24 31.54
C TYR A 213 -0.71 -21.94 31.32
N SER A 214 0.50 -22.02 30.78
CA SER A 214 1.40 -20.86 30.64
C SER A 214 0.83 -19.73 29.78
N GLY A 215 1.41 -18.55 29.87
CA GLY A 215 1.25 -17.52 28.86
C GLY A 215 2.02 -17.87 27.58
N ALA A 216 1.61 -17.29 26.46
CA ALA A 216 2.30 -17.45 25.19
C ALA A 216 1.92 -16.33 24.21
N SER A 217 2.81 -16.06 23.26
CA SER A 217 2.58 -15.13 22.16
C SER A 217 2.83 -15.82 20.82
N SER A 218 2.06 -15.45 19.80
CA SER A 218 2.30 -15.92 18.44
C SER A 218 3.45 -15.17 17.78
N GLN A 219 4.01 -15.76 16.72
CA GLN A 219 4.77 -15.00 15.73
C GLN A 219 3.91 -13.87 15.15
N ALA A 220 4.55 -12.76 14.80
CA ALA A 220 3.88 -11.65 14.15
C ALA A 220 3.54 -11.99 12.68
N ARG A 221 2.39 -11.51 12.22
CA ARG A 221 1.96 -11.60 10.82
C ARG A 221 1.50 -10.24 10.33
N SER A 222 1.97 -9.85 9.15
CA SER A 222 1.71 -8.53 8.58
C SER A 222 0.61 -8.57 7.54
N LEU A 223 -0.28 -7.58 7.62
CA LEU A 223 -1.17 -7.19 6.54
C LEU A 223 -0.48 -6.11 5.71
N ARG A 224 -0.27 -6.37 4.42
CA ARG A 224 0.25 -5.39 3.46
C ARG A 224 -0.91 -4.58 2.88
N ILE A 225 -0.70 -3.28 2.72
CA ILE A 225 -1.68 -2.39 2.09
C ILE A 225 -1.27 -2.12 0.65
N GLN A 226 -2.15 -2.44 -0.31
CA GLN A 226 -1.94 -2.19 -1.73
C GLN A 226 -2.31 -0.74 -2.04
N ARG A 227 -1.35 0.00 -2.61
CA ARG A 227 -1.63 1.32 -3.20
C ARG A 227 -2.48 1.13 -4.45
N GLN A 228 -3.41 2.05 -4.63
CA GLN A 228 -4.29 2.09 -5.79
C GLN A 228 -3.69 3.01 -6.82
N GLN A 229 -3.57 2.55 -8.06
CA GLN A 229 -3.20 3.37 -9.22
C GLN A 229 -4.40 3.42 -10.15
N VAL A 230 -4.86 4.64 -10.43
CA VAL A 230 -5.92 4.94 -11.39
C VAL A 230 -5.31 5.74 -12.52
N VAL A 231 -5.43 5.27 -13.75
CA VAL A 231 -4.89 5.94 -14.93
C VAL A 231 -6.07 6.29 -15.84
N LEU A 232 -6.13 7.56 -16.24
CA LEU A 232 -7.00 8.07 -17.30
C LEU A 232 -6.14 8.35 -18.54
N SER A 233 -6.60 7.88 -19.68
CA SER A 233 -6.02 8.12 -21.00
C SER A 233 -7.12 8.32 -22.03
N PHE A 234 -6.87 9.16 -23.03
CA PHE A 234 -7.72 9.31 -24.20
C PHE A 234 -7.08 8.66 -25.43
N ALA A 235 -7.91 8.26 -26.40
CA ALA A 235 -7.42 7.76 -27.68
C ALA A 235 -6.70 8.87 -28.47
N ASN A 236 -7.30 10.06 -28.51
CA ASN A 236 -6.75 11.30 -29.06
C ASN A 236 -6.94 12.41 -28.03
N TYR A 237 -5.97 13.33 -27.96
CA TYR A 237 -6.05 14.50 -27.08
C TYR A 237 -6.48 15.77 -27.81
N THR A 238 -6.57 15.72 -29.14
CA THR A 238 -7.18 16.75 -29.99
C THR A 238 -8.29 16.07 -30.78
N VAL A 239 -9.51 16.60 -30.70
CA VAL A 239 -10.72 15.99 -31.28
C VAL A 239 -11.54 17.12 -31.90
N GLU A 240 -12.19 16.87 -33.02
CA GLU A 240 -13.14 17.84 -33.58
C GLU A 240 -14.29 18.09 -32.60
N ALA A 241 -14.71 19.34 -32.44
CA ALA A 241 -15.83 19.66 -31.56
C ALA A 241 -17.10 18.90 -31.98
N GLY A 242 -17.81 18.34 -31.00
CA GLY A 242 -18.96 17.47 -31.23
C GLY A 242 -18.62 16.00 -31.53
N GLU A 243 -17.40 15.69 -31.99
CA GLU A 243 -16.94 14.30 -32.13
C GLU A 243 -16.64 13.63 -30.79
N GLN A 244 -16.56 12.30 -30.81
CA GLN A 244 -16.45 11.49 -29.61
C GLN A 244 -15.01 11.35 -29.10
N ALA A 245 -14.68 12.05 -28.01
CA ALA A 245 -13.50 11.82 -27.20
C ALA A 245 -13.61 10.49 -26.44
N ARG A 246 -12.86 9.47 -26.89
CA ARG A 246 -12.87 8.13 -26.27
C ARG A 246 -11.85 8.04 -25.16
N ALA A 247 -12.31 7.79 -23.93
CA ALA A 247 -11.47 7.65 -22.76
C ALA A 247 -11.42 6.20 -22.25
N LEU A 248 -10.25 5.81 -21.74
CA LEU A 248 -10.01 4.57 -21.04
C LEU A 248 -9.49 4.87 -19.63
N VAL A 249 -10.18 4.32 -18.63
CA VAL A 249 -9.74 4.29 -17.24
C VAL A 249 -9.25 2.90 -16.91
N THR A 250 -8.06 2.79 -16.33
CA THR A 250 -7.54 1.53 -15.80
C THR A 250 -7.23 1.65 -14.31
N MET A 251 -7.40 0.54 -13.57
CA MET A 251 -7.12 0.50 -12.14
C MET A 251 -6.32 -0.73 -11.74
N THR A 252 -5.26 -0.51 -10.96
CA THR A 252 -4.50 -1.56 -10.28
C THR A 252 -4.47 -1.28 -8.77
N PRO A 253 -4.78 -2.26 -7.90
CA PRO A 253 -5.21 -3.62 -8.21
C PRO A 253 -6.69 -3.68 -8.65
N ILE A 254 -7.04 -4.68 -9.47
CA ILE A 254 -8.36 -4.82 -10.08
C ILE A 254 -9.44 -5.10 -9.02
N ARG A 255 -10.58 -4.40 -9.13
CA ARG A 255 -11.84 -4.68 -8.42
C ARG A 255 -12.99 -4.57 -9.40
N SER A 256 -13.38 -5.70 -10.00
CA SER A 256 -14.49 -5.75 -10.95
C SER A 256 -15.80 -5.26 -10.31
N GLY A 257 -16.63 -4.60 -11.12
CA GLY A 257 -17.89 -3.98 -10.73
C GLY A 257 -17.73 -2.68 -9.94
N ARG A 258 -16.51 -2.17 -9.77
CA ARG A 258 -16.27 -0.94 -9.02
C ARG A 258 -16.70 0.29 -9.83
N PRO A 259 -17.55 1.18 -9.28
CA PRO A 259 -17.99 2.37 -9.99
C PRO A 259 -16.85 3.35 -10.27
N VAL A 260 -16.89 3.97 -11.44
CA VAL A 260 -15.96 5.01 -11.90
C VAL A 260 -16.77 6.20 -12.37
N ALA A 261 -16.44 7.39 -11.88
CA ALA A 261 -16.96 8.66 -12.36
C ALA A 261 -15.88 9.37 -13.17
N LEU A 262 -16.19 9.74 -14.42
CA LEU A 262 -15.38 10.67 -15.20
C LEU A 262 -15.87 12.07 -14.88
N ARG A 263 -14.95 12.93 -14.46
CA ARG A 263 -15.23 14.30 -14.05
C ARG A 263 -14.53 15.30 -14.94
N THR A 264 -15.19 16.42 -15.21
CA THR A 264 -14.60 17.59 -15.85
C THR A 264 -14.40 18.72 -14.84
N TRP A 265 -13.42 19.59 -15.09
CA TRP A 265 -13.24 20.83 -14.34
C TRP A 265 -13.97 21.96 -15.06
N SER A 266 -15.01 22.50 -14.42
CA SER A 266 -15.77 23.63 -14.94
C SER A 266 -16.17 24.55 -13.77
N GLU A 267 -16.13 25.86 -14.01
CA GLU A 267 -16.55 26.89 -13.03
C GLU A 267 -15.86 26.75 -11.65
N GLY A 268 -14.57 26.37 -11.64
CA GLY A 268 -13.81 26.21 -10.40
C GLY A 268 -14.16 24.94 -9.59
N SER A 269 -14.91 24.00 -10.17
CA SER A 269 -15.29 22.76 -9.49
C SER A 269 -15.22 21.52 -10.40
N TRP A 270 -15.10 20.34 -9.79
CA TRP A 270 -15.13 19.08 -10.51
C TRP A 270 -16.53 18.49 -10.57
N THR A 271 -17.16 18.49 -11.73
CA THR A 271 -18.50 17.92 -11.98
C THR A 271 -18.40 16.55 -12.65
N THR A 272 -19.36 15.66 -12.40
CA THR A 272 -19.37 14.32 -13.04
C THR A 272 -20.10 14.40 -14.37
N VAL A 273 -19.41 14.07 -15.46
CA VAL A 273 -19.96 14.10 -16.83
C VAL A 273 -20.42 12.73 -17.30
N ALA A 274 -19.83 11.66 -16.76
CA ALA A 274 -20.25 10.30 -17.05
C ALA A 274 -19.87 9.34 -15.93
N THR A 275 -20.58 8.21 -15.87
CA THR A 275 -20.27 7.11 -14.95
C THR A 275 -20.19 5.78 -15.70
N SER A 276 -19.40 4.86 -15.16
CA SER A 276 -19.21 3.51 -15.69
C SER A 276 -18.78 2.58 -14.55
N VAL A 277 -18.47 1.33 -14.87
CA VAL A 277 -17.97 0.33 -13.91
C VAL A 277 -16.73 -0.37 -14.46
N LEU A 278 -15.79 -0.69 -13.57
CA LEU A 278 -14.63 -1.49 -13.95
C LEU A 278 -15.05 -2.92 -14.30
N ASN A 279 -14.62 -3.42 -15.45
CA ASN A 279 -14.80 -4.81 -15.83
C ASN A 279 -13.78 -5.76 -15.13
N SER A 280 -13.79 -7.04 -15.50
CA SER A 280 -12.86 -8.05 -14.98
C SER A 280 -11.38 -7.77 -15.26
N TYR A 281 -11.07 -6.92 -16.25
CA TYR A 281 -9.72 -6.46 -16.58
C TYR A 281 -9.34 -5.16 -15.86
N GLY A 282 -10.21 -4.63 -14.98
CA GLY A 282 -9.98 -3.36 -14.30
C GLY A 282 -10.05 -2.16 -15.23
N ARG A 283 -10.87 -2.24 -16.29
CA ARG A 283 -11.04 -1.17 -17.28
C ARG A 283 -12.47 -0.61 -17.26
N ALA A 284 -12.60 0.70 -17.39
CA ALA A 284 -13.85 1.39 -17.69
C ALA A 284 -13.64 2.29 -18.91
N ARG A 285 -14.60 2.33 -19.83
CA ARG A 285 -14.52 3.13 -21.05
C ARG A 285 -15.61 4.21 -21.04
N PHE A 286 -15.29 5.35 -21.63
CA PHE A 286 -16.19 6.48 -21.79
C PHE A 286 -16.09 7.00 -23.22
N SER A 287 -17.18 7.59 -23.69
CA SER A 287 -17.28 8.33 -24.96
C SER A 287 -18.07 9.58 -24.66
N LEU A 288 -17.49 10.73 -24.92
CA LEU A 288 -18.10 12.04 -24.66
C LEU A 288 -17.94 12.90 -25.91
N PRO A 289 -18.90 13.77 -26.26
CA PRO A 289 -18.65 14.81 -27.26
C PRO A 289 -17.54 15.75 -26.76
N ALA A 290 -16.59 16.09 -27.63
CA ALA A 290 -15.58 17.09 -27.34
C ALA A 290 -16.19 18.50 -27.39
N GLU A 291 -15.88 19.32 -26.39
CA GLU A 291 -16.27 20.73 -26.35
C GLU A 291 -15.15 21.57 -26.99
N LEU A 292 -15.49 22.68 -27.65
CA LEU A 292 -14.49 23.60 -28.21
C LEU A 292 -13.53 24.11 -27.12
N GLY A 293 -12.24 24.13 -27.44
CA GLY A 293 -11.17 24.54 -26.53
C GLY A 293 -10.73 23.43 -25.56
N ASP A 294 -10.00 23.83 -24.52
CA ASP A 294 -9.39 22.90 -23.58
C ASP A 294 -10.36 22.46 -22.47
N THR A 295 -10.60 21.16 -22.37
CA THR A 295 -11.39 20.56 -21.29
C THR A 295 -10.51 19.64 -20.43
N SER A 296 -10.46 19.90 -19.12
CA SER A 296 -9.70 19.11 -18.16
C SER A 296 -10.55 18.00 -17.52
N TYR A 297 -10.11 16.75 -17.66
CA TYR A 297 -10.76 15.56 -17.12
C TYR A 297 -9.95 14.86 -16.03
N ARG A 298 -10.64 14.21 -15.10
CA ARG A 298 -10.05 13.20 -14.20
C ARG A 298 -11.02 12.04 -13.96
N ALA A 299 -10.47 10.86 -13.73
CA ALA A 299 -11.26 9.70 -13.32
C ALA A 299 -11.23 9.54 -11.80
N VAL A 300 -12.39 9.32 -11.20
CA VAL A 300 -12.54 8.99 -9.78
C VAL A 300 -13.14 7.60 -9.67
N VAL A 301 -12.37 6.65 -9.15
CA VAL A 301 -12.88 5.33 -8.80
C VAL A 301 -13.45 5.40 -7.39
N LEU A 302 -14.77 5.18 -7.27
CA LEU A 302 -15.51 5.38 -6.02
C LEU A 302 -15.17 4.29 -4.99
N ALA A 303 -15.56 4.53 -3.73
CA ALA A 303 -15.42 3.51 -2.69
C ALA A 303 -16.28 2.28 -3.03
N HIS A 304 -15.75 1.07 -2.82
CA HIS A 304 -16.48 -0.16 -3.16
C HIS A 304 -16.04 -1.34 -2.30
N ARG A 305 -17.01 -2.01 -1.66
CA ARG A 305 -16.77 -3.20 -0.80
C ARG A 305 -15.68 -2.97 0.27
N GLY A 306 -15.61 -1.74 0.78
CA GLY A 306 -14.62 -1.29 1.77
C GLY A 306 -13.33 -0.72 1.17
N ALA A 307 -13.01 -0.98 -0.09
CA ALA A 307 -11.86 -0.32 -0.73
C ALA A 307 -12.10 1.19 -0.80
N ALA A 308 -11.19 1.98 -0.22
CA ALA A 308 -11.24 3.44 -0.24
C ALA A 308 -11.19 4.01 -1.67
N ALA A 309 -11.84 5.14 -1.92
CA ALA A 309 -11.82 5.82 -3.23
C ALA A 309 -10.39 6.19 -3.68
N ALA A 310 -10.18 6.29 -4.98
CA ALA A 310 -8.92 6.71 -5.60
C ALA A 310 -9.19 7.50 -6.89
N GLN A 311 -8.26 8.34 -7.31
CA GLN A 311 -8.41 9.19 -8.50
C GLN A 311 -7.17 9.18 -9.38
N SER A 312 -7.35 9.49 -10.67
CA SER A 312 -6.24 9.69 -11.62
C SER A 312 -5.63 11.10 -11.47
N SER A 313 -4.50 11.32 -12.15
CA SER A 313 -4.08 12.67 -12.54
C SER A 313 -5.09 13.29 -13.51
N THR A 314 -5.04 14.61 -13.65
CA THR A 314 -5.79 15.35 -14.67
C THR A 314 -5.23 15.07 -16.06
N ARG A 315 -6.10 15.09 -17.08
CA ARG A 315 -5.79 15.02 -18.51
C ARG A 315 -6.61 16.07 -19.24
N THR A 316 -6.01 16.81 -20.15
CA THR A 316 -6.70 17.82 -20.96
C THR A 316 -6.95 17.27 -22.36
N VAL A 317 -8.15 17.47 -22.89
CA VAL A 317 -8.49 17.24 -24.30
C VAL A 317 -8.86 18.59 -24.90
N THR A 318 -8.35 18.87 -26.09
CA THR A 318 -8.64 20.10 -26.83
C THR A 318 -9.64 19.78 -27.93
N GLY A 319 -10.83 20.38 -27.88
CA GLY A 319 -11.74 20.42 -29.01
C GLY A 319 -11.34 21.50 -29.99
N VAL A 320 -11.26 21.17 -31.27
CA VAL A 320 -10.94 22.12 -32.34
C VAL A 320 -12.10 22.19 -33.32
N ASP A 321 -12.30 23.35 -33.93
CA ASP A 321 -13.19 23.47 -35.08
C ASP A 321 -12.45 23.11 -36.36
N LEU A 322 -12.98 22.13 -37.09
CA LEU A 322 -12.46 21.72 -38.41
C LEU A 322 -13.51 21.89 -39.51
N THR A 323 -14.67 22.49 -39.20
CA THR A 323 -15.78 22.65 -40.13
C THR A 323 -15.67 23.97 -40.86
N ALA A 324 -15.32 23.93 -42.15
CA ALA A 324 -15.30 25.11 -42.98
C ALA A 324 -16.71 25.70 -43.23
N PRO A 325 -16.83 27.03 -43.44
CA PRO A 325 -18.10 27.64 -43.83
C PRO A 325 -18.64 27.14 -45.19
N PRO A 326 -19.92 27.41 -45.51
CA PRO A 326 -20.47 27.11 -46.81
C PRO A 326 -19.72 27.80 -47.96
N VAL A 327 -19.61 27.12 -49.10
CA VAL A 327 -19.01 27.64 -50.33
C VAL A 327 -19.83 28.84 -50.84
N PRO A 328 -19.22 29.98 -51.20
CA PRO A 328 -19.96 31.10 -51.80
C PRO A 328 -20.62 30.72 -53.13
N THR A 329 -21.77 31.32 -53.42
CA THR A 329 -22.55 31.04 -54.64
C THR A 329 -22.91 32.33 -55.38
N GLY A 330 -23.33 32.21 -56.64
CA GLY A 330 -23.71 33.38 -57.46
C GLY A 330 -22.54 34.32 -57.75
N LEU A 331 -21.31 33.81 -57.78
CA LEU A 331 -20.13 34.59 -58.18
C LEU A 331 -20.33 35.14 -59.59
N SER A 332 -20.12 36.44 -59.76
CA SER A 332 -20.16 37.12 -61.04
C SER A 332 -18.98 38.09 -61.17
N ALA A 333 -18.55 38.36 -62.40
CA ALA A 333 -17.42 39.22 -62.72
C ALA A 333 -17.81 40.25 -63.77
N ALA A 334 -17.65 41.53 -63.44
CA ALA A 334 -17.85 42.65 -64.36
C ALA A 334 -16.51 43.32 -64.67
N PRO A 335 -16.04 43.30 -65.94
CA PRO A 335 -14.78 43.94 -66.31
C PRO A 335 -14.89 45.47 -66.26
N GLY A 336 -13.81 46.12 -65.85
CA GLY A 336 -13.62 47.58 -65.92
C GLY A 336 -12.23 47.92 -66.47
N ASP A 337 -11.83 49.19 -66.33
CA ASP A 337 -10.49 49.64 -66.75
C ASP A 337 -9.43 49.21 -65.73
N GLY A 338 -8.56 48.29 -66.14
CA GLY A 338 -7.49 47.73 -65.33
C GLY A 338 -7.97 46.94 -64.11
N THR A 339 -9.26 46.60 -64.05
CA THR A 339 -9.91 46.03 -62.87
C THR A 339 -11.07 45.09 -63.24
N VAL A 340 -11.43 44.21 -62.31
CA VAL A 340 -12.64 43.38 -62.38
C VAL A 340 -13.40 43.55 -61.07
N GLN A 341 -14.66 43.95 -61.16
CA GLN A 341 -15.57 43.97 -60.03
C GLN A 341 -16.17 42.57 -59.85
N LEU A 342 -15.94 41.95 -58.70
CA LEU A 342 -16.48 40.64 -58.34
C LEU A 342 -17.58 40.82 -57.30
N THR A 343 -18.69 40.10 -57.48
CA THR A 343 -19.81 40.05 -56.53
C THR A 343 -20.29 38.62 -56.37
N TRP A 344 -20.74 38.26 -55.18
CA TRP A 344 -21.35 36.95 -54.89
C TRP A 344 -22.45 37.08 -53.84
N ILE A 345 -23.23 36.02 -53.67
CA ILE A 345 -24.22 35.93 -52.60
C ILE A 345 -23.48 35.77 -51.27
N PRO A 346 -23.72 36.63 -50.26
CA PRO A 346 -23.10 36.50 -48.95
C PRO A 346 -23.36 35.13 -48.32
N VAL A 347 -22.29 34.49 -47.84
CA VAL A 347 -22.36 33.30 -46.99
C VAL A 347 -22.85 33.72 -45.60
N LEU A 348 -23.85 32.99 -45.10
CA LEU A 348 -24.36 33.15 -43.74
C LEU A 348 -23.80 32.01 -42.88
N SER A 349 -22.75 32.31 -42.11
CA SER A 349 -22.23 31.43 -41.06
C SER A 349 -21.92 32.28 -39.83
N ALA A 350 -22.13 31.73 -38.64
CA ALA A 350 -21.88 32.44 -37.37
C ALA A 350 -20.39 32.71 -37.12
N ASP A 351 -19.53 31.88 -37.73
CA ASP A 351 -18.08 31.87 -37.60
C ASP A 351 -17.37 32.37 -38.86
N LEU A 352 -18.08 32.88 -39.88
CA LEU A 352 -17.44 33.42 -41.09
C LEU A 352 -16.51 34.58 -40.71
N SER A 353 -15.23 34.47 -41.04
CA SER A 353 -14.23 35.53 -40.85
C SER A 353 -14.11 36.42 -42.08
N HIS A 354 -13.79 35.82 -43.23
CA HIS A 354 -13.52 36.54 -44.48
C HIS A 354 -13.68 35.65 -45.71
N TYR A 355 -13.60 36.25 -46.89
CA TYR A 355 -13.50 35.57 -48.17
C TYR A 355 -12.08 35.69 -48.73
N GLN A 356 -11.58 34.60 -49.31
CA GLN A 356 -10.39 34.59 -50.14
C GLN A 356 -10.81 34.60 -51.61
N VAL A 357 -10.47 35.65 -52.33
CA VAL A 357 -10.67 35.76 -53.77
C VAL A 357 -9.40 35.33 -54.46
N LEU A 358 -9.51 34.31 -55.30
CA LEU A 358 -8.40 33.76 -56.04
C LEU A 358 -8.53 34.10 -57.52
N MET A 359 -7.38 34.34 -58.14
CA MET A 359 -7.24 34.70 -59.55
C MET A 359 -6.19 33.79 -60.19
N ARG A 360 -6.37 33.50 -61.47
CA ARG A 360 -5.35 32.86 -62.31
C ARG A 360 -5.41 33.36 -63.76
N THR A 361 -4.33 33.14 -64.49
CA THR A 361 -4.28 33.21 -65.96
C THR A 361 -4.40 31.79 -66.55
N ALA A 362 -4.33 31.66 -67.87
CA ALA A 362 -4.47 30.38 -68.56
C ALA A 362 -3.36 29.40 -68.14
N ASP A 363 -2.17 29.94 -67.88
CA ASP A 363 -0.95 29.17 -67.63
C ASP A 363 -0.50 29.19 -66.17
N SER A 364 -1.27 29.83 -65.26
CA SER A 364 -0.91 29.95 -63.84
C SER A 364 -1.78 29.08 -62.92
N GLY A 365 -1.22 28.78 -61.74
CA GLY A 365 -2.01 28.32 -60.60
C GLY A 365 -2.90 29.42 -60.02
N TRP A 366 -3.82 29.04 -59.14
CA TRP A 366 -4.61 29.98 -58.35
C TRP A 366 -3.74 30.71 -57.33
N THR A 367 -3.86 32.04 -57.29
CA THR A 367 -3.22 32.90 -56.28
C THR A 367 -4.26 33.77 -55.61
N ILE A 368 -4.09 34.05 -54.31
CA ILE A 368 -4.98 34.99 -53.59
C ILE A 368 -4.76 36.39 -54.14
N ALA A 369 -5.79 36.93 -54.78
CA ALA A 369 -5.79 38.27 -55.34
C ALA A 369 -6.33 39.32 -54.36
N ALA A 370 -7.26 38.91 -53.48
CA ALA A 370 -7.78 39.75 -52.41
C ALA A 370 -8.35 38.92 -51.26
N THR A 371 -8.38 39.52 -50.07
CA THR A 371 -9.15 39.05 -48.91
C THR A 371 -10.13 40.14 -48.49
N THR A 372 -11.39 39.79 -48.27
CA THR A 372 -12.43 40.78 -47.95
C THR A 372 -13.48 40.20 -47.01
N ASN A 373 -14.10 41.05 -46.19
CA ASN A 373 -15.25 40.67 -45.35
C ASN A 373 -16.59 41.01 -46.02
N SER A 374 -16.55 41.64 -47.20
CA SER A 374 -17.72 41.99 -48.01
C SER A 374 -17.97 40.94 -49.08
N SER A 375 -19.21 40.79 -49.53
CA SER A 375 -19.58 39.91 -50.65
C SER A 375 -19.30 40.53 -52.03
N SER A 376 -18.45 41.55 -52.07
CA SER A 376 -17.95 42.17 -53.28
C SER A 376 -16.54 42.70 -53.08
N VAL A 377 -15.75 42.68 -54.14
CA VAL A 377 -14.40 43.26 -54.16
C VAL A 377 -14.00 43.63 -55.59
N GLN A 378 -13.23 44.69 -55.73
CA GLN A 378 -12.59 45.05 -56.98
C GLN A 378 -11.15 44.49 -56.98
N VAL A 379 -10.79 43.75 -58.02
CA VAL A 379 -9.44 43.18 -58.18
C VAL A 379 -8.76 43.86 -59.36
N SER A 380 -7.51 44.29 -59.21
CA SER A 380 -6.71 44.83 -60.31
C SER A 380 -6.25 43.72 -61.25
N ALA A 381 -6.46 43.92 -62.55
CA ALA A 381 -6.10 42.96 -63.59
C ALA A 381 -5.76 43.70 -64.90
N PRO A 382 -4.69 43.34 -65.62
CA PRO A 382 -4.31 44.00 -66.87
C PRO A 382 -5.42 43.97 -67.93
N ASN A 383 -5.55 45.06 -68.68
CA ASN A 383 -6.46 45.14 -69.81
C ASN A 383 -6.06 44.17 -70.94
N GLY A 384 -7.07 43.58 -71.59
CA GLY A 384 -6.90 42.69 -72.74
C GLY A 384 -6.48 41.25 -72.40
N VAL A 385 -6.23 40.91 -71.14
CA VAL A 385 -5.86 39.55 -70.70
C VAL A 385 -7.04 38.88 -69.99
N PRO A 386 -7.48 37.69 -70.42
CA PRO A 386 -8.53 36.96 -69.71
C PRO A 386 -8.00 36.41 -68.38
N HIS A 387 -8.79 36.58 -67.33
CA HIS A 387 -8.51 36.06 -66.00
C HIS A 387 -9.68 35.25 -65.48
N TRP A 388 -9.36 34.15 -64.77
CA TRP A 388 -10.34 33.34 -64.07
C TRP A 388 -10.34 33.71 -62.60
N PHE A 389 -11.53 33.81 -62.02
CA PHE A 389 -11.73 34.17 -60.63
C PHE A 389 -12.56 33.09 -59.94
N THR A 390 -12.22 32.81 -58.69
CA THR A 390 -13.06 32.04 -57.77
C THR A 390 -12.99 32.68 -56.38
N VAL A 391 -13.88 32.28 -55.50
CA VAL A 391 -13.93 32.74 -54.11
C VAL A 391 -14.15 31.55 -53.19
N ALA A 392 -13.47 31.56 -52.05
CA ALA A 392 -13.71 30.64 -50.93
C ALA A 392 -14.04 31.45 -49.68
N SER A 393 -14.83 30.89 -48.77
CA SER A 393 -15.08 31.44 -47.44
C SER A 393 -14.11 30.84 -46.43
N VAL A 394 -13.79 31.60 -45.39
CA VAL A 394 -12.87 31.20 -44.31
C VAL A 394 -13.49 31.57 -42.98
N ASP A 395 -13.49 30.65 -42.01
CA ASP A 395 -13.95 30.93 -40.63
C ASP A 395 -12.88 31.59 -39.76
N HIS A 396 -13.20 31.84 -38.49
CA HIS A 396 -12.28 32.42 -37.51
C HIS A 396 -11.19 31.45 -37.03
N ASP A 397 -11.37 30.15 -37.23
CA ASP A 397 -10.42 29.08 -36.89
C ASP A 397 -9.48 28.74 -38.06
N GLY A 398 -9.71 29.34 -39.23
CA GLY A 398 -8.90 29.24 -40.44
C GLY A 398 -9.32 28.12 -41.40
N ASN A 399 -10.47 27.46 -41.19
CA ASN A 399 -10.96 26.44 -42.12
C ASN A 399 -11.49 27.11 -43.40
N VAL A 400 -10.97 26.66 -44.53
CA VAL A 400 -11.28 27.21 -45.85
C VAL A 400 -12.29 26.31 -46.57
N SER A 401 -13.35 26.90 -47.10
CA SER A 401 -14.34 26.17 -47.90
C SER A 401 -13.74 25.64 -49.20
N ALA A 402 -14.46 24.75 -49.88
CA ALA A 402 -14.17 24.52 -51.30
C ALA A 402 -14.32 25.83 -52.10
N MET A 403 -13.64 25.91 -53.25
CA MET A 403 -13.73 27.06 -54.16
C MET A 403 -15.09 27.09 -54.87
N ALA A 404 -15.68 28.28 -55.00
CA ALA A 404 -16.88 28.50 -55.79
C ALA A 404 -16.66 28.15 -57.27
N ALA A 405 -17.76 28.01 -58.01
CA ALA A 405 -17.68 27.90 -59.47
C ALA A 405 -16.93 29.11 -60.04
N GLN A 406 -15.89 28.84 -60.84
CA GLN A 406 -15.07 29.90 -61.41
C GLN A 406 -15.84 30.74 -62.44
N VAL A 407 -15.51 32.02 -62.52
CA VAL A 407 -15.97 32.95 -63.56
C VAL A 407 -14.77 33.50 -64.33
N THR A 408 -15.03 34.07 -65.50
CA THR A 408 -13.97 34.66 -66.36
C THR A 408 -14.32 36.09 -66.69
N ALA A 409 -13.33 36.98 -66.69
CA ALA A 409 -13.47 38.35 -67.18
C ALA A 409 -12.17 38.83 -67.84
N THR A 410 -12.32 39.73 -68.82
CA THR A 410 -11.21 40.39 -69.51
C THR A 410 -11.38 41.90 -69.30
N PRO A 411 -10.55 42.56 -68.48
CA PRO A 411 -10.59 44.00 -68.30
C PRO A 411 -10.35 44.72 -69.63
N LEU A 412 -10.98 45.87 -69.80
CA LEU A 412 -10.91 46.67 -71.03
C LEU A 412 -10.66 48.14 -70.67
N PRO A 413 -9.85 48.87 -71.46
CA PRO A 413 -9.61 50.28 -71.19
C PRO A 413 -10.91 51.07 -71.20
N ALA A 414 -10.98 52.14 -70.39
CA ALA A 414 -12.13 53.04 -70.43
C ALA A 414 -12.32 53.56 -71.86
N VAL A 415 -13.55 53.48 -72.36
CA VAL A 415 -13.88 54.03 -73.67
C VAL A 415 -13.74 55.54 -73.58
N ALA A 416 -12.62 56.07 -74.06
CA ALA A 416 -12.41 57.51 -74.16
C ALA A 416 -13.37 58.04 -75.24
N PHE A 417 -14.49 58.62 -74.83
CA PHE A 417 -15.27 59.45 -75.72
C PHE A 417 -14.42 60.68 -76.05
N ALA A 418 -13.81 60.68 -77.23
CA ALA A 418 -13.20 61.88 -77.78
C ALA A 418 -14.31 62.93 -77.92
N ALA A 419 -14.26 63.96 -77.09
CA ALA A 419 -15.09 65.14 -77.29
C ALA A 419 -14.50 65.93 -78.46
N GLY A 420 -15.15 65.84 -79.62
CA GLY A 420 -15.03 66.78 -80.75
C GLY A 420 -13.84 66.57 -81.66
#